data_AF-A0A6N9AIN3-F1
#
_entry.id   AF-A0A6N9AIN3-F1
#
_cell.length_a   1.000
_cell.length_b   1.000
_cell.length_c   1.000
_cell.angle_alpha   90.00
_cell.angle_beta   90.00
_cell.angle_gamma   90.00
#
_symmetry.space_group_name_H-M   'P 1'
#
loop_
_entity.id
_entity.type
_entity.pdbx_description
1 polymer ?
#
loop_
_entity_poly.entity_id
_entity_poly.type
_entity_poly.pdbx_seq_one_letter_code
_entity_poly.pdbx_strand_id
1 'polypeptide(L)'
;MPSHEHLQWLLEGVDSWNATRARQKFVPDLAGVNVYEEFRKSGLLDSSGCLSLSGINLNNADLSGATLCGPSASGADFRRATFFRANLQNANLAYSRCEGAIFTGARFDGANLMNAKLCNADMVSARFGGTNLFEADLTNVGFGRAYFKDAKLACANLSGADLTGANLVCADLGWSRPWQAKLFPQAQSMPEYGTAIDYTARISCISSLLSECQTLRTKHTNAVLYFRGEGARNWDLRPSVMRCAEDGQFRLRAQESEMLLDLMAKRPKEFQHTQSALDQWVLAQHHGLKTRLLDITRNPLVALYWASQDGNNAQSGRVHAFTVPRELVKPFNSDSVTVIANFAKLPRADQNELLGWTGEDIKEREPYPQFQYVYEHAMSRLYQQIRREKPAFEERIDPRVFYRVFAVKPRQSFERIRAQSGAFFVSAFHERFERNEILAVNSRTPIYGHHIWEVPSQNKDDILSELNLLNITRETLMPSLDEAASAVNEGAERLLIQK
;
A
#
# COMPACT_ATOMS: atom_id res chain seq x y z
N MET A 1 33.17 -26.17 19.54
CA MET A 1 32.38 -27.38 19.82
C MET A 1 31.58 -27.07 21.07
N PRO A 2 30.31 -27.45 21.12
CA PRO A 2 29.44 -27.14 22.25
C PRO A 2 29.97 -27.78 23.53
N SER A 3 29.67 -27.17 24.68
CA SER A 3 29.99 -27.78 25.96
C SER A 3 29.25 -29.11 26.10
N HIS A 4 30.00 -30.21 26.22
CA HIS A 4 29.41 -31.55 26.38
C HIS A 4 28.54 -31.63 27.64
N GLU A 5 28.93 -30.91 28.70
CA GLU A 5 28.19 -30.83 29.97
C GLU A 5 26.85 -30.09 29.80
N HIS A 6 26.82 -28.97 29.07
CA HIS A 6 25.58 -28.25 28.80
C HIS A 6 24.62 -29.07 27.93
N LEU A 7 25.14 -29.81 26.96
CA LEU A 7 24.30 -30.70 26.15
C LEU A 7 23.69 -31.82 27.01
N GLN A 8 24.47 -32.43 27.93
CA GLN A 8 23.94 -33.47 28.82
C GLN A 8 22.81 -32.93 29.72
N TRP A 9 22.99 -31.77 30.35
CA TRP A 9 21.94 -31.16 31.16
C TRP A 9 20.68 -30.82 30.35
N LEU A 10 20.85 -30.42 29.09
CA LEU A 10 19.71 -30.19 28.20
C LEU A 10 18.96 -31.50 27.90
N LEU A 11 19.69 -32.60 27.71
CA LEU A 11 19.14 -33.95 27.51
C LEU A 11 18.54 -34.54 28.80
N GLU A 12 18.72 -33.93 29.98
CA GLU A 12 17.98 -34.30 31.20
C GLU A 12 16.57 -33.69 31.26
N GLY A 13 16.22 -32.84 30.28
CA GLY A 13 14.91 -32.22 30.14
C GLY A 13 14.84 -30.76 30.59
N VAL A 14 13.77 -30.08 30.18
CA VAL A 14 13.56 -28.63 30.41
C VAL A 14 13.51 -28.28 31.90
N ASP A 15 12.88 -29.12 32.72
CA ASP A 15 12.74 -28.90 34.17
C ASP A 15 14.11 -28.99 34.87
N SER A 16 14.88 -30.02 34.54
CA SER A 16 16.24 -30.23 35.04
C SER A 16 17.14 -29.07 34.64
N TRP A 17 17.09 -28.66 33.37
CA TRP A 17 17.81 -27.49 32.86
C TRP A 17 17.47 -26.22 33.65
N ASN A 18 16.19 -25.91 33.80
CA ASN A 18 15.71 -24.71 34.50
C ASN A 18 16.09 -24.73 35.99
N ALA A 19 16.06 -25.90 36.64
CA ALA A 19 16.50 -26.06 38.03
C ALA A 19 18.01 -25.82 38.17
N THR A 20 18.82 -26.34 37.25
CA THR A 20 20.27 -26.11 37.21
C THR A 20 20.58 -24.63 36.98
N ARG A 21 19.86 -23.96 36.06
CA ARG A 21 19.95 -22.51 35.82
C ARG A 21 19.60 -21.66 37.04
N ALA A 22 18.71 -22.15 37.91
CA ALA A 22 18.36 -21.47 39.16
C ALA A 22 19.42 -21.64 40.25
N ARG A 23 20.12 -22.78 40.27
CA ARG A 23 21.14 -23.12 41.28
C ARG A 23 22.54 -22.61 40.93
N GLN A 24 22.87 -22.58 39.63
CA GLN A 24 24.21 -22.29 39.14
C GLN A 24 24.16 -21.19 38.07
N LYS A 25 25.07 -20.22 38.19
CA LYS A 25 25.27 -19.19 37.16
C LYS A 25 26.33 -19.68 36.16
N PHE A 26 25.88 -20.04 34.97
CA PHE A 26 26.74 -20.34 33.83
C PHE A 26 26.18 -19.67 32.56
N VAL A 27 27.00 -19.54 31.52
CA VAL A 27 26.56 -19.10 30.19
C VAL A 27 26.38 -20.35 29.34
N PRO A 28 25.16 -20.69 28.90
CA PRO A 28 24.96 -21.88 28.08
C PRO A 28 25.72 -21.77 26.77
N ASP A 29 26.42 -22.85 26.39
CA ASP A 29 27.11 -22.99 25.11
C ASP A 29 26.59 -24.24 24.42
N LEU A 30 25.78 -24.01 23.40
CA LEU A 30 25.13 -24.98 22.53
C LEU A 30 25.44 -24.67 21.05
N ALA A 31 26.56 -23.97 20.79
CA ALA A 31 26.92 -23.56 19.44
C ALA A 31 27.17 -24.76 18.52
N GLY A 32 26.55 -24.73 17.35
CA GLY A 32 26.66 -25.77 16.31
C GLY A 32 25.95 -27.08 16.64
N VAL A 33 25.24 -27.19 17.78
CA VAL A 33 24.50 -28.40 18.14
C VAL A 33 23.32 -28.59 17.19
N ASN A 34 23.12 -29.82 16.70
CA ASN A 34 21.86 -30.23 16.11
C ASN A 34 20.94 -30.77 17.21
N VAL A 35 20.20 -29.87 17.86
CA VAL A 35 19.44 -30.19 19.07
C VAL A 35 18.37 -31.24 18.78
N TYR A 36 17.74 -31.17 17.60
CA TYR A 36 16.76 -32.17 17.18
C TYR A 36 17.36 -33.59 17.11
N GLU A 37 18.51 -33.75 16.46
CA GLU A 37 19.16 -35.06 16.33
C GLU A 37 19.68 -35.60 17.67
N GLU A 38 20.17 -34.74 18.57
CA GLU A 38 20.62 -35.19 19.89
C GLU A 38 19.44 -35.68 20.76
N PHE A 39 18.29 -35.00 20.72
CA PHE A 39 17.07 -35.47 21.40
C PHE A 39 16.45 -36.70 20.76
N ARG A 40 16.57 -36.83 19.44
CA ARG A 40 16.17 -38.04 18.72
C ARG A 40 16.99 -39.25 19.18
N LYS A 41 18.30 -39.10 19.34
CA LYS A 41 19.19 -40.16 19.84
C LYS A 41 18.91 -40.53 21.31
N SER A 42 18.54 -39.55 22.14
CA SER A 42 18.21 -39.79 23.56
C SER A 42 16.82 -40.36 23.79
N GLY A 43 15.95 -40.39 22.77
CA GLY A 43 14.59 -40.91 22.87
C GLY A 43 13.61 -39.97 23.60
N LEU A 44 13.95 -38.68 23.71
CA LEU A 44 13.17 -37.66 24.44
C LEU A 44 12.22 -36.85 23.55
N LEU A 45 11.93 -37.36 22.35
CA LEU A 45 10.88 -36.81 21.50
C LEU A 45 9.51 -37.27 22.01
N ASP A 46 8.50 -36.43 21.86
CA ASP A 46 7.13 -36.83 22.18
C ASP A 46 6.59 -37.89 21.20
N SER A 47 5.38 -38.39 21.45
CA SER A 47 4.71 -39.40 20.61
C SER A 47 4.43 -38.93 19.18
N SER A 48 4.55 -37.63 18.89
CA SER A 48 4.44 -37.04 17.56
C SER A 48 5.81 -36.84 16.88
N GLY A 49 6.91 -37.23 17.54
CA GLY A 49 8.28 -37.02 17.07
C GLY A 49 8.75 -35.56 17.18
N CYS A 50 8.03 -34.74 17.96
CA CYS A 50 8.36 -33.34 18.17
C CYS A 50 9.20 -33.16 19.43
N LEU A 51 10.11 -32.18 19.38
CA LEU A 51 10.93 -31.76 20.50
C LEU A 51 10.24 -30.61 21.24
N SER A 52 9.91 -30.80 22.52
CA SER A 52 9.37 -29.71 23.36
C SER A 52 10.48 -29.07 24.19
N LEU A 53 10.72 -27.79 23.94
CA LEU A 53 11.56 -26.88 24.72
C LEU A 53 10.73 -25.74 25.31
N SER A 54 9.43 -25.95 25.51
CA SER A 54 8.51 -24.89 25.91
C SER A 54 8.87 -24.37 27.31
N GLY A 55 8.99 -23.05 27.45
CA GLY A 55 9.39 -22.42 28.72
C GLY A 55 10.85 -22.62 29.17
N ILE A 56 11.74 -23.13 28.31
CA ILE A 56 13.15 -23.30 28.68
C ILE A 56 13.86 -21.95 28.90
N ASN A 57 14.75 -21.87 29.87
CA ASN A 57 15.58 -20.69 30.15
C ASN A 57 16.95 -20.79 29.46
N LEU A 58 17.05 -20.25 28.25
CA LEU A 58 18.27 -20.13 27.45
C LEU A 58 18.79 -18.68 27.39
N ASN A 59 18.55 -17.90 28.45
CA ASN A 59 19.00 -16.51 28.54
C ASN A 59 20.54 -16.42 28.53
N ASN A 60 21.09 -15.54 27.68
CA ASN A 60 22.51 -15.41 27.32
C ASN A 60 23.15 -16.66 26.67
N ALA A 61 22.36 -17.65 26.23
CA ALA A 61 22.93 -18.84 25.58
C ALA A 61 23.61 -18.50 24.25
N ASP A 62 24.72 -19.17 23.95
CA ASP A 62 25.28 -19.25 22.60
C ASP A 62 24.69 -20.46 21.87
N LEU A 63 23.91 -20.18 20.83
CA LEU A 63 23.25 -21.11 19.91
C LEU A 63 23.70 -20.84 18.46
N SER A 64 24.87 -20.21 18.28
CA SER A 64 25.42 -19.88 16.97
C SER A 64 25.56 -21.13 16.11
N GLY A 65 24.98 -21.11 14.91
CA GLY A 65 24.96 -22.25 13.98
C GLY A 65 24.19 -23.48 14.48
N ALA A 66 23.48 -23.41 15.61
CA ALA A 66 22.68 -24.52 16.10
C ALA A 66 21.50 -24.81 15.14
N THR A 67 21.08 -26.07 15.08
CA THR A 67 19.89 -26.51 14.35
C THR A 67 18.77 -26.82 15.33
N LEU A 68 17.74 -25.99 15.27
CA LEU A 68 16.51 -26.01 16.06
C LEU A 68 15.32 -26.03 15.08
N CYS A 69 15.32 -26.99 14.14
CA CYS A 69 14.25 -27.12 13.14
C CYS A 69 13.05 -27.87 13.74
N GLY A 70 11.88 -27.23 13.76
CA GLY A 70 10.63 -27.83 14.27
C GLY A 70 10.42 -28.03 15.78
N PRO A 71 11.27 -27.59 16.73
CA PRO A 71 10.95 -27.72 18.15
C PRO A 71 9.81 -26.76 18.54
N SER A 72 9.03 -27.18 19.53
CA SER A 72 8.11 -26.30 20.25
C SER A 72 8.82 -25.65 21.42
N ALA A 73 9.30 -24.43 21.22
CA ALA A 73 9.94 -23.58 22.22
C ALA A 73 9.03 -22.37 22.58
N SER A 74 7.72 -22.61 22.63
CA SER A 74 6.74 -21.59 23.02
C SER A 74 7.02 -21.10 24.44
N GLY A 75 6.99 -19.79 24.66
CA GLY A 75 7.25 -19.17 25.96
C GLY A 75 8.68 -19.32 26.49
N ALA A 76 9.63 -19.83 25.70
CA ALA A 76 11.03 -19.92 26.10
C ALA A 76 11.67 -18.54 26.32
N ASP A 77 12.66 -18.49 27.22
CA ASP A 77 13.44 -17.28 27.53
C ASP A 77 14.80 -17.34 26.83
N PHE A 78 14.91 -16.56 25.76
CA PHE A 78 16.09 -16.37 24.92
C PHE A 78 16.67 -14.94 25.02
N ARG A 79 16.33 -14.19 26.07
CA ARG A 79 16.85 -12.82 26.24
C ARG A 79 18.37 -12.82 26.12
N ARG A 80 18.90 -11.92 25.28
CA ARG A 80 20.35 -11.78 25.00
C ARG A 80 21.07 -13.04 24.51
N ALA A 81 20.34 -14.06 24.04
CA ALA A 81 20.94 -15.24 23.43
C ALA A 81 21.49 -14.92 22.03
N THR A 82 22.50 -15.68 21.58
CA THR A 82 23.10 -15.54 20.25
C THR A 82 22.71 -16.72 19.37
N PHE A 83 22.12 -16.43 18.22
CA PHE A 83 21.65 -17.36 17.20
C PHE A 83 22.30 -17.07 15.85
N PHE A 84 23.54 -16.59 15.85
CA PHE A 84 24.23 -16.22 14.62
C PHE A 84 24.21 -17.39 13.62
N ARG A 85 23.57 -17.18 12.46
CA ARG A 85 23.35 -18.21 11.41
C ARG A 85 22.70 -19.52 11.89
N ALA A 86 21.93 -19.50 12.97
CA ALA A 86 21.18 -20.67 13.44
C ALA A 86 20.02 -21.02 12.49
N ASN A 87 19.63 -22.29 12.49
CA ASN A 87 18.47 -22.77 11.73
C ASN A 87 17.28 -23.00 12.66
N LEU A 88 16.25 -22.15 12.55
CA LEU A 88 15.01 -22.15 13.32
C LEU A 88 13.78 -22.40 12.42
N GLN A 89 13.98 -23.04 11.25
CA GLN A 89 12.89 -23.31 10.32
C GLN A 89 11.78 -24.13 10.96
N ASN A 90 10.53 -23.75 10.70
CA ASN A 90 9.33 -24.38 11.27
C ASN A 90 9.28 -24.46 12.81
N ALA A 91 10.17 -23.76 13.54
CA ALA A 91 10.15 -23.75 15.00
C ALA A 91 8.92 -22.99 15.52
N ASN A 92 8.32 -23.46 16.62
CA ASN A 92 7.29 -22.73 17.31
C ASN A 92 7.89 -21.94 18.48
N LEU A 93 8.03 -20.64 18.30
CA LEU A 93 8.59 -19.64 19.21
C LEU A 93 7.52 -18.64 19.68
N ALA A 94 6.24 -19.01 19.60
CA ALA A 94 5.15 -18.15 20.04
C ALA A 94 5.34 -17.75 21.51
N TYR A 95 5.00 -16.50 21.85
CA TYR A 95 5.12 -15.95 23.21
C TYR A 95 6.53 -15.98 23.83
N SER A 96 7.56 -16.33 23.04
CA SER A 96 8.95 -16.36 23.51
C SER A 96 9.49 -14.98 23.86
N ARG A 97 10.49 -14.97 24.74
CA ARG A 97 11.17 -13.77 25.22
C ARG A 97 12.56 -13.69 24.60
N CYS A 98 12.73 -12.81 23.61
CA CYS A 98 13.95 -12.69 22.82
C CYS A 98 14.52 -11.27 22.88
N GLU A 99 14.20 -10.50 23.94
CA GLU A 99 14.64 -9.12 24.09
C GLU A 99 16.18 -9.04 24.03
N GLY A 100 16.71 -8.24 23.08
CA GLY A 100 18.15 -8.07 22.87
C GLY A 100 18.91 -9.29 22.32
N ALA A 101 18.23 -10.29 21.78
CA ALA A 101 18.88 -11.46 21.17
C ALA A 101 19.52 -11.14 19.80
N ILE A 102 20.54 -11.90 19.41
CA ILE A 102 21.28 -11.72 18.15
C ILE A 102 20.94 -12.86 17.20
N PHE A 103 20.14 -12.60 16.18
CA PHE A 103 19.72 -13.53 15.14
C PHE A 103 20.31 -13.22 13.76
N THR A 104 21.44 -12.52 13.70
CA THR A 104 22.09 -12.16 12.43
C THR A 104 22.29 -13.39 11.53
N GLY A 105 21.69 -13.36 10.34
CA GLY A 105 21.74 -14.45 9.36
C GLY A 105 20.96 -15.72 9.72
N ALA A 106 20.14 -15.72 10.78
CA ALA A 106 19.34 -16.88 11.17
C ALA A 106 18.20 -17.17 10.18
N ARG A 107 17.71 -18.41 10.17
CA ARG A 107 16.62 -18.87 9.28
C ARG A 107 15.37 -19.18 10.07
N PHE A 108 14.28 -18.46 9.80
CA PHE A 108 12.96 -18.62 10.41
C PHE A 108 11.89 -19.05 9.41
N ASP A 109 12.26 -19.55 8.22
CA ASP A 109 11.28 -19.91 7.19
C ASP A 109 10.22 -20.89 7.77
N GLY A 110 8.95 -20.53 7.68
CA GLY A 110 7.80 -21.28 8.22
C GLY A 110 7.66 -21.27 9.75
N ALA A 111 8.52 -20.57 10.50
CA ALA A 111 8.45 -20.51 11.96
C ALA A 111 7.23 -19.71 12.48
N ASN A 112 6.86 -19.96 13.73
CA ASN A 112 5.81 -19.23 14.43
C ASN A 112 6.40 -18.38 15.56
N LEU A 113 6.40 -17.05 15.39
CA LEU A 113 6.85 -16.02 16.33
C LEU A 113 5.68 -15.14 16.81
N MET A 114 4.45 -15.66 16.75
CA MET A 114 3.26 -14.93 17.22
C MET A 114 3.44 -14.44 18.66
N ASN A 115 3.14 -13.17 18.93
CA ASN A 115 3.24 -12.56 20.26
C ASN A 115 4.65 -12.66 20.91
N ALA A 116 5.71 -12.92 20.13
CA ALA A 116 7.07 -12.97 20.65
C ALA A 116 7.58 -11.56 21.00
N LYS A 117 8.37 -11.45 22.07
CA LYS A 117 9.01 -10.20 22.51
C LYS A 117 10.41 -10.12 21.93
N LEU A 118 10.60 -9.38 20.85
CA LEU A 118 11.87 -9.30 20.12
C LEU A 118 12.50 -7.90 20.23
N CYS A 119 12.03 -7.04 21.15
CA CYS A 119 12.49 -5.67 21.22
C CYS A 119 14.01 -5.56 21.42
N ASN A 120 14.64 -4.66 20.65
CA ASN A 120 16.08 -4.45 20.56
C ASN A 120 16.90 -5.65 20.04
N ALA A 121 16.27 -6.65 19.41
CA ALA A 121 17.00 -7.76 18.79
C ALA A 121 17.73 -7.33 17.51
N ASP A 122 18.82 -8.00 17.18
CA ASP A 122 19.51 -7.90 15.88
C ASP A 122 19.06 -9.05 14.98
N MET A 123 18.49 -8.76 13.83
CA MET A 123 18.01 -9.71 12.83
C MET A 123 18.53 -9.39 11.43
N VAL A 124 19.71 -8.77 11.35
CA VAL A 124 20.33 -8.38 10.08
C VAL A 124 20.54 -9.62 9.21
N SER A 125 20.11 -9.54 7.94
CA SER A 125 20.19 -10.62 6.95
C SER A 125 19.46 -11.93 7.33
N ALA A 126 18.57 -11.91 8.31
CA ALA A 126 17.76 -13.07 8.66
C ALA A 126 16.68 -13.37 7.60
N ARG A 127 16.21 -14.61 7.56
CA ARG A 127 15.18 -15.08 6.60
C ARG A 127 13.88 -15.43 7.32
N PHE A 128 12.78 -14.86 6.88
CA PHE A 128 11.44 -14.97 7.45
C PHE A 128 10.41 -15.49 6.44
N GLY A 129 10.81 -16.34 5.49
CA GLY A 129 9.91 -16.84 4.44
C GLY A 129 8.67 -17.53 5.02
N GLY A 130 7.47 -16.97 4.86
CA GLY A 130 6.24 -17.54 5.39
C GLY A 130 6.12 -17.53 6.93
N THR A 131 7.01 -16.82 7.64
CA THR A 131 7.03 -16.79 9.12
C THR A 131 5.81 -16.05 9.66
N ASN A 132 5.24 -16.55 10.77
CA ASN A 132 4.17 -15.85 11.48
C ASN A 132 4.74 -14.94 12.59
N LEU A 133 4.64 -13.63 12.41
CA LEU A 133 5.05 -12.56 13.33
C LEU A 133 3.83 -11.77 13.86
N PHE A 134 2.63 -12.34 13.81
CA PHE A 134 1.41 -11.67 14.24
C PHE A 134 1.52 -11.19 15.70
N GLU A 135 1.22 -9.90 15.94
CA GLU A 135 1.33 -9.24 17.26
C GLU A 135 2.72 -9.32 17.94
N ALA A 136 3.79 -9.57 17.18
CA ALA A 136 5.14 -9.56 17.74
C ALA A 136 5.59 -8.14 18.12
N ASP A 137 6.32 -8.02 19.24
CA ASP A 137 6.99 -6.76 19.60
C ASP A 137 8.36 -6.70 18.93
N LEU A 138 8.45 -5.90 17.86
CA LEU A 138 9.65 -5.68 17.04
C LEU A 138 10.25 -4.28 17.27
N THR A 139 10.01 -3.69 18.43
CA THR A 139 10.49 -2.33 18.75
C THR A 139 12.03 -2.28 18.71
N ASN A 140 12.61 -1.31 18.00
CA ASN A 140 14.05 -1.11 17.84
C ASN A 140 14.82 -2.33 17.29
N VAL A 141 14.17 -3.21 16.52
CA VAL A 141 14.83 -4.38 15.93
C VAL A 141 15.65 -4.00 14.70
N GLY A 142 16.87 -4.53 14.58
CA GLY A 142 17.71 -4.37 13.40
C GLY A 142 17.38 -5.40 12.32
N PHE A 143 16.65 -5.04 11.26
CA PHE A 143 16.28 -5.91 10.14
C PHE A 143 17.07 -5.64 8.85
N GLY A 144 18.23 -5.00 8.94
CA GLY A 144 19.02 -4.64 7.75
C GLY A 144 19.22 -5.83 6.80
N ARG A 145 18.84 -5.70 5.53
CA ARG A 145 18.93 -6.77 4.50
C ARG A 145 18.18 -8.08 4.82
N ALA A 146 17.23 -8.07 5.75
CA ALA A 146 16.41 -9.25 6.05
C ALA A 146 15.42 -9.58 4.91
N TYR A 147 14.96 -10.84 4.84
CA TYR A 147 14.05 -11.32 3.80
C TYR A 147 12.72 -11.78 4.41
N PHE A 148 11.60 -11.18 4.03
CA PHE A 148 10.26 -11.41 4.60
C PHE A 148 9.23 -11.94 3.60
N LYS A 149 9.66 -12.65 2.57
CA LYS A 149 8.74 -13.14 1.54
C LYS A 149 7.58 -13.94 2.18
N ASP A 150 6.34 -13.54 1.92
CA ASP A 150 5.12 -14.20 2.44
C ASP A 150 5.00 -14.20 3.98
N ALA A 151 5.80 -13.40 4.71
CA ALA A 151 5.75 -13.32 6.17
C ALA A 151 4.47 -12.64 6.66
N LYS A 152 3.92 -13.07 7.80
CA LYS A 152 2.71 -12.50 8.41
C LYS A 152 3.07 -11.60 9.58
N LEU A 153 3.21 -10.30 9.35
CA LEU A 153 3.54 -9.29 10.35
C LEU A 153 2.31 -8.51 10.86
N ALA A 154 1.09 -8.97 10.59
CA ALA A 154 -0.09 -8.21 10.97
C ALA A 154 -0.12 -7.92 12.49
N CYS A 155 -0.49 -6.69 12.87
CA CYS A 155 -0.43 -6.16 14.24
C CYS A 155 0.96 -6.14 14.91
N ALA A 156 2.07 -6.39 14.21
CA ALA A 156 3.40 -6.33 14.82
C ALA A 156 3.86 -4.89 15.12
N ASN A 157 4.48 -4.66 16.27
CA ASN A 157 5.00 -3.35 16.65
C ASN A 157 6.42 -3.13 16.10
N LEU A 158 6.56 -2.39 15.01
CA LEU A 158 7.85 -2.11 14.35
C LEU A 158 8.48 -0.76 14.75
N SER A 159 8.08 -0.20 15.89
CA SER A 159 8.52 1.15 16.29
C SER A 159 10.04 1.23 16.46
N GLY A 160 10.73 2.12 15.75
CA GLY A 160 12.19 2.26 15.80
C GLY A 160 12.97 1.13 15.11
N ALA A 161 12.33 0.15 14.48
CA ALA A 161 13.04 -0.92 13.77
C ALA A 161 13.84 -0.38 12.57
N ASP A 162 15.01 -0.96 12.27
CA ASP A 162 15.81 -0.62 11.09
C ASP A 162 15.55 -1.62 9.96
N LEU A 163 14.78 -1.22 8.95
CA LEU A 163 14.44 -2.06 7.80
C LEU A 163 15.33 -1.79 6.57
N THR A 164 16.48 -1.14 6.76
CA THR A 164 17.34 -0.71 5.64
C THR A 164 17.72 -1.89 4.74
N GLY A 165 17.26 -1.86 3.49
CA GLY A 165 17.54 -2.90 2.49
C GLY A 165 16.81 -4.23 2.72
N ALA A 166 15.82 -4.30 3.62
CA ALA A 166 15.01 -5.49 3.81
C ALA A 166 14.07 -5.74 2.61
N ASN A 167 13.87 -7.01 2.25
CA ASN A 167 12.94 -7.44 1.21
C ASN A 167 11.59 -7.83 1.84
N LEU A 168 10.57 -7.02 1.62
CA LEU A 168 9.21 -7.19 2.16
C LEU A 168 8.19 -7.68 1.12
N VAL A 169 8.63 -8.25 -0.01
CA VAL A 169 7.73 -8.70 -1.08
C VAL A 169 6.70 -9.69 -0.53
N CYS A 170 5.41 -9.42 -0.77
CA CYS A 170 4.28 -10.26 -0.33
C CYS A 170 4.17 -10.46 1.20
N ALA A 171 4.89 -9.69 2.02
CA ALA A 171 4.70 -9.71 3.47
C ALA A 171 3.34 -9.06 3.86
N ASP A 172 2.57 -9.73 4.70
CA ASP A 172 1.34 -9.19 5.27
C ASP A 172 1.66 -8.28 6.46
N LEU A 173 1.71 -6.97 6.21
CA LEU A 173 1.97 -5.94 7.22
C LEU A 173 0.68 -5.38 7.87
N GLY A 174 -0.48 -6.04 7.70
CA GLY A 174 -1.78 -5.49 8.13
C GLY A 174 -1.80 -4.97 9.58
N TRP A 175 -1.96 -3.66 9.78
CA TRP A 175 -1.93 -3.00 11.11
C TRP A 175 -0.61 -3.14 11.91
N SER A 176 0.49 -3.60 11.31
CA SER A 176 1.81 -3.38 11.92
C SER A 176 2.10 -1.87 12.02
N ARG A 177 3.06 -1.44 12.86
CA ARG A 177 3.49 -0.02 12.99
C ARG A 177 4.78 0.32 12.19
N PRO A 178 4.92 0.01 10.88
CA PRO A 178 6.18 0.16 10.14
C PRO A 178 6.56 1.62 9.88
N TRP A 179 5.64 2.58 10.07
CA TRP A 179 5.91 4.00 9.82
C TRP A 179 6.76 4.69 10.90
N GLN A 180 6.98 4.03 12.04
CA GLN A 180 7.95 4.42 13.06
C GLN A 180 9.30 3.67 12.89
N ALA A 181 9.39 2.75 11.93
CA ALA A 181 10.64 2.09 11.57
C ALA A 181 11.50 3.01 10.67
N LYS A 182 12.82 2.95 10.82
CA LYS A 182 13.78 3.55 9.90
C LYS A 182 13.75 2.78 8.59
N LEU A 183 12.98 3.31 7.63
CA LEU A 183 12.75 2.66 6.34
C LEU A 183 13.85 2.96 5.31
N PHE A 184 14.53 4.11 5.37
CA PHE A 184 15.71 4.43 4.56
C PHE A 184 16.55 5.53 5.25
N PRO A 185 17.89 5.57 5.10
CA PRO A 185 18.69 6.74 5.49
C PRO A 185 18.33 7.96 4.62
N GLN A 186 18.44 9.15 5.20
CA GLN A 186 18.26 10.45 4.52
C GLN A 186 19.04 10.51 3.20
N ALA A 187 18.33 10.86 2.13
CA ALA A 187 18.80 11.48 0.89
C ALA A 187 20.31 11.31 0.56
N GLN A 188 20.70 10.13 0.10
CA GLN A 188 21.76 10.00 -0.89
C GLN A 188 21.28 9.02 -1.97
N SER A 189 21.33 9.49 -3.21
CA SER A 189 20.92 8.83 -4.46
C SER A 189 20.70 7.32 -4.35
N MET A 190 19.43 6.92 -4.41
CA MET A 190 19.07 5.51 -4.55
C MET A 190 19.72 4.93 -5.81
N PRO A 191 20.34 3.74 -5.73
CA PRO A 191 20.58 2.94 -6.93
C PRO A 191 19.22 2.52 -7.50
N GLU A 192 19.08 2.56 -8.82
CA GLU A 192 17.93 2.08 -9.57
C GLU A 192 17.63 0.61 -9.19
N TYR A 193 16.75 0.41 -8.21
CA TYR A 193 16.12 -0.88 -7.97
C TYR A 193 14.76 -0.85 -8.65
N GLY A 194 14.72 -1.50 -9.82
CA GLY A 194 13.54 -1.60 -10.67
C GLY A 194 12.34 -2.14 -9.90
N THR A 195 11.38 -1.24 -9.67
CA THR A 195 9.99 -1.61 -9.92
C THR A 195 9.93 -2.06 -11.37
N ALA A 196 9.33 -3.21 -11.67
CA ALA A 196 9.00 -3.52 -13.05
C ALA A 196 7.86 -2.59 -13.51
N ILE A 197 8.17 -1.30 -13.65
CA ILE A 197 7.57 -0.50 -14.71
C ILE A 197 8.13 -1.16 -15.97
N ASP A 198 7.32 -1.97 -16.64
CA ASP A 198 7.66 -2.43 -17.99
C ASP A 198 7.82 -1.15 -18.82
N TYR A 199 9.07 -0.76 -19.05
CA TYR A 199 9.38 0.41 -19.84
C TYR A 199 9.24 0.05 -21.32
N THR A 200 8.28 0.71 -21.96
CA THR A 200 8.41 1.32 -23.29
C THR A 200 8.14 0.48 -24.54
N ALA A 201 7.02 -0.25 -24.60
CA ALA A 201 6.41 -0.41 -25.91
C ALA A 201 5.98 0.99 -26.42
N ARG A 202 6.40 1.34 -27.63
CA ARG A 202 6.04 2.58 -28.31
C ARG A 202 4.77 2.36 -29.10
N ILE A 203 3.79 3.23 -28.90
CA ILE A 203 2.53 3.21 -29.64
C ILE A 203 2.68 4.13 -30.83
N SER A 204 2.75 3.54 -32.02
CA SER A 204 2.84 4.27 -33.28
C SER A 204 1.49 4.40 -34.00
N CYS A 205 0.51 3.57 -33.65
CA CYS A 205 -0.82 3.53 -34.26
C CYS A 205 -1.85 2.85 -33.33
N ILE A 206 -3.14 2.92 -33.68
CA ILE A 206 -4.23 2.30 -32.90
C ILE A 206 -4.03 0.79 -32.74
N SER A 207 -3.62 0.09 -33.81
CA SER A 207 -3.44 -1.37 -33.79
C SER A 207 -2.40 -1.81 -32.75
N SER A 208 -1.28 -1.06 -32.65
CA SER A 208 -0.22 -1.34 -31.68
C SER A 208 -0.73 -1.26 -30.23
N LEU A 209 -1.55 -0.25 -29.91
CA LEU A 209 -2.14 -0.11 -28.58
C LEU A 209 -3.11 -1.24 -28.25
N LEU A 210 -3.96 -1.63 -29.20
CA LEU A 210 -4.94 -2.68 -28.99
C LEU A 210 -4.28 -4.05 -28.76
N SER A 211 -3.19 -4.33 -29.47
CA SER A 211 -2.37 -5.54 -29.27
C SER A 211 -1.80 -5.57 -27.84
N GLU A 212 -1.20 -4.47 -27.39
CA GLU A 212 -0.67 -4.36 -26.03
C GLU A 212 -1.76 -4.51 -24.95
N CYS A 213 -2.95 -3.94 -25.19
CA CYS A 213 -4.10 -4.09 -24.29
C CYS A 213 -4.60 -5.54 -24.20
N GLN A 214 -4.57 -6.29 -25.30
CA GLN A 214 -4.91 -7.73 -25.30
C GLN A 214 -3.90 -8.54 -24.47
N THR A 215 -2.61 -8.23 -24.59
CA THR A 215 -1.55 -8.86 -23.78
C THR A 215 -1.76 -8.61 -22.29
N LEU A 216 -2.07 -7.38 -21.87
CA LEU A 216 -2.36 -7.09 -20.47
C LEU A 216 -3.61 -7.82 -19.97
N ARG A 217 -4.65 -7.90 -20.81
CA ARG A 217 -5.91 -8.56 -20.45
C ARG A 217 -5.74 -10.07 -20.23
N THR A 218 -4.86 -10.72 -20.99
CA THR A 218 -4.59 -12.17 -20.82
C THR A 218 -3.77 -12.46 -19.56
N LYS A 219 -2.84 -11.58 -19.19
CA LYS A 219 -2.05 -11.69 -17.96
C LYS A 219 -2.88 -11.53 -16.68
N HIS A 220 -3.94 -10.72 -16.71
CA HIS A 220 -4.69 -10.33 -15.51
C HIS A 220 -6.20 -10.58 -15.64
N THR A 221 -6.59 -11.86 -15.60
CA THR A 221 -7.97 -12.31 -15.85
C THR A 221 -9.00 -11.84 -14.79
N ASN A 222 -8.58 -11.63 -13.54
CA ASN A 222 -9.46 -11.18 -12.45
C ASN A 222 -9.39 -9.66 -12.17
N ALA A 223 -8.97 -8.87 -13.15
CA ALA A 223 -8.86 -7.42 -13.02
C ALA A 223 -9.65 -6.67 -14.10
N VAL A 224 -9.82 -5.37 -13.90
CA VAL A 224 -10.42 -4.44 -14.86
C VAL A 224 -9.34 -3.45 -15.29
N LEU A 225 -9.18 -3.29 -16.60
CA LEU A 225 -8.27 -2.32 -17.17
C LEU A 225 -8.92 -0.93 -17.21
N TYR A 226 -8.16 0.06 -16.76
CA TYR A 226 -8.45 1.48 -16.89
C TYR A 226 -7.26 2.18 -17.51
N PHE A 227 -7.51 3.29 -18.22
CA PHE A 227 -6.50 3.99 -18.97
C PHE A 227 -6.53 5.49 -18.67
N ARG A 228 -5.41 6.16 -18.92
CA ARG A 228 -5.31 7.63 -18.88
C ARG A 228 -4.25 8.10 -19.87
N GLY A 229 -4.59 9.11 -20.67
CA GLY A 229 -3.65 9.74 -21.59
C GLY A 229 -3.08 11.02 -21.01
N GLU A 230 -1.82 11.29 -21.30
CA GLU A 230 -1.14 12.54 -20.96
C GLU A 230 -0.34 13.04 -22.18
N GLY A 231 -0.56 14.29 -22.58
CA GLY A 231 0.08 14.88 -23.76
C GLY A 231 1.59 15.09 -23.61
N ALA A 232 2.11 15.09 -22.37
CA ALA A 232 3.52 15.35 -22.06
C ALA A 232 4.13 14.26 -21.16
N ARG A 233 5.40 13.92 -21.44
CA ARG A 233 6.15 12.88 -20.72
C ARG A 233 6.28 13.15 -19.21
N ASN A 234 6.43 14.42 -18.81
CA ASN A 234 6.70 14.79 -17.41
C ASN A 234 5.44 15.17 -16.62
N TRP A 235 4.27 14.72 -17.10
CA TRP A 235 3.02 15.08 -16.45
C TRP A 235 2.88 14.48 -15.05
N ASP A 236 2.46 15.33 -14.10
CA ASP A 236 2.18 14.93 -12.73
C ASP A 236 0.83 14.21 -12.66
N LEU A 237 0.89 12.89 -12.46
CA LEU A 237 -0.27 12.00 -12.40
C LEU A 237 -1.14 12.24 -11.15
N ARG A 238 -0.81 13.25 -10.31
CA ARG A 238 -1.61 13.60 -9.14
C ARG A 238 -2.99 14.16 -9.42
N PRO A 239 -4.03 13.81 -8.63
CA PRO A 239 -5.24 14.59 -8.62
C PRO A 239 -4.84 16.04 -8.42
N SER A 240 -5.57 16.90 -9.09
CA SER A 240 -5.21 18.29 -9.22
C SER A 240 -4.99 19.01 -7.89
N VAL A 241 -5.76 18.66 -6.84
CA VAL A 241 -5.62 19.23 -5.50
C VAL A 241 -4.36 18.76 -4.75
N MET A 242 -3.79 17.64 -5.18
CA MET A 242 -2.61 16.98 -4.59
C MET A 242 -1.32 17.31 -5.34
N ARG A 243 -1.35 18.20 -6.35
CA ARG A 243 -0.14 18.63 -7.05
C ARG A 243 0.59 19.68 -6.21
N CYS A 244 1.90 19.48 -6.03
CA CYS A 244 2.76 20.48 -5.38
C CYS A 244 3.16 21.54 -6.38
N ALA A 245 3.40 22.76 -5.88
CA ALA A 245 4.15 23.75 -6.62
C ALA A 245 5.65 23.36 -6.71
N GLU A 246 6.43 24.12 -7.47
CA GLU A 246 7.86 23.85 -7.69
C GLU A 246 8.66 23.83 -6.37
N ASP A 247 8.21 24.61 -5.39
CA ASP A 247 8.72 24.69 -4.01
C ASP A 247 8.36 23.47 -3.12
N GLY A 248 7.60 22.51 -3.64
CA GLY A 248 7.17 21.31 -2.93
C GLY A 248 5.92 21.50 -2.05
N GLN A 249 5.35 22.70 -1.95
CA GLN A 249 4.19 22.97 -1.10
C GLN A 249 2.87 22.58 -1.76
N PHE A 250 1.96 22.00 -0.98
CA PHE A 250 0.59 21.68 -1.38
C PHE A 250 -0.33 22.88 -1.13
N ARG A 251 -0.58 23.70 -2.15
CA ARG A 251 -1.33 24.95 -1.98
C ARG A 251 -2.85 24.75 -1.83
N LEU A 252 -3.42 23.76 -2.53
CA LEU A 252 -4.88 23.58 -2.60
C LEU A 252 -5.42 22.50 -1.67
N ARG A 253 -4.56 21.63 -1.15
CA ARG A 253 -4.95 20.45 -0.36
C ARG A 253 -5.72 20.79 0.92
N ALA A 254 -5.30 21.84 1.62
CA ALA A 254 -5.96 22.27 2.85
C ALA A 254 -7.34 22.91 2.60
N GLN A 255 -7.56 23.43 1.39
CA GLN A 255 -8.74 24.21 1.02
C GLN A 255 -9.78 23.40 0.23
N GLU A 256 -9.56 22.09 0.00
CA GLU A 256 -10.44 21.29 -0.86
C GLU A 256 -11.92 21.37 -0.47
N SER A 257 -12.21 21.19 0.82
CA SER A 257 -13.56 21.25 1.36
C SER A 257 -14.18 22.65 1.23
N GLU A 258 -13.39 23.69 1.48
CA GLU A 258 -13.83 25.09 1.42
C GLU A 258 -14.14 25.51 -0.02
N MET A 259 -13.28 25.11 -0.97
CA MET A 259 -13.48 25.36 -2.40
C MET A 259 -14.80 24.79 -2.91
N LEU A 260 -15.18 23.58 -2.48
CA LEU A 260 -16.47 22.99 -2.85
C LEU A 260 -17.64 23.77 -2.24
N LEU A 261 -17.56 24.10 -0.94
CA LEU A 261 -18.61 24.85 -0.26
C LEU A 261 -18.83 26.23 -0.89
N ASP A 262 -17.75 26.94 -1.23
CA ASP A 262 -17.79 28.22 -1.93
C ASP A 262 -18.44 28.11 -3.30
N LEU A 263 -18.11 27.07 -4.07
CA LEU A 263 -18.71 26.81 -5.37
C LEU A 263 -20.22 26.53 -5.24
N MET A 264 -20.61 25.70 -4.27
CA MET A 264 -22.02 25.39 -3.98
C MET A 264 -22.80 26.65 -3.56
N ALA A 265 -22.20 27.52 -2.74
CA ALA A 265 -22.81 28.78 -2.33
C ALA A 265 -23.00 29.76 -3.50
N LYS A 266 -22.03 29.80 -4.44
CA LYS A 266 -22.10 30.65 -5.63
C LYS A 266 -23.05 30.12 -6.70
N ARG A 267 -23.19 28.79 -6.83
CA ARG A 267 -23.97 28.12 -7.89
C ARG A 267 -25.00 27.11 -7.36
N PRO A 268 -25.88 27.47 -6.41
CA PRO A 268 -26.74 26.49 -5.72
C PRO A 268 -27.68 25.72 -6.66
N LYS A 269 -28.14 26.36 -7.75
CA LYS A 269 -29.03 25.73 -8.75
C LYS A 269 -28.37 24.55 -9.46
N GLU A 270 -27.06 24.63 -9.74
CA GLU A 270 -26.33 23.57 -10.45
C GLU A 270 -26.20 22.31 -9.57
N PHE A 271 -26.13 22.47 -8.24
CA PHE A 271 -26.02 21.36 -7.29
C PHE A 271 -27.37 20.77 -6.86
N GLN A 272 -28.51 21.35 -7.24
CA GLN A 272 -29.83 20.97 -6.77
C GLN A 272 -30.20 19.50 -7.07
N HIS A 273 -29.66 18.94 -8.14
CA HIS A 273 -29.92 17.56 -8.57
C HIS A 273 -28.86 16.56 -8.09
N THR A 274 -27.84 17.00 -7.37
CA THR A 274 -26.82 16.10 -6.80
C THR A 274 -27.42 15.30 -5.64
N GLN A 275 -27.30 13.98 -5.67
CA GLN A 275 -27.89 13.11 -4.64
C GLN A 275 -26.84 12.57 -3.66
N SER A 276 -25.56 12.66 -3.99
CA SER A 276 -24.45 12.14 -3.19
C SER A 276 -23.30 13.13 -3.13
N ALA A 277 -22.43 12.98 -2.12
CA ALA A 277 -21.19 13.75 -2.04
C ALA A 277 -20.31 13.51 -3.28
N LEU A 278 -20.28 12.29 -3.84
CA LEU A 278 -19.54 12.01 -5.06
C LEU A 278 -20.11 12.82 -6.25
N ASP A 279 -21.43 12.88 -6.42
CA ASP A 279 -22.05 13.67 -7.51
C ASP A 279 -21.66 15.15 -7.43
N GLN A 280 -21.54 15.69 -6.21
CA GLN A 280 -21.08 17.07 -5.97
C GLN A 280 -19.63 17.27 -6.42
N TRP A 281 -18.72 16.36 -6.05
CA TRP A 281 -17.32 16.43 -6.48
C TRP A 281 -17.15 16.25 -7.98
N VAL A 282 -17.90 15.33 -8.58
CA VAL A 282 -17.87 15.07 -10.02
C VAL A 282 -18.38 16.29 -10.80
N LEU A 283 -19.48 16.90 -10.37
CA LEU A 283 -19.99 18.13 -10.97
C LEU A 283 -18.98 19.28 -10.82
N ALA A 284 -18.40 19.45 -9.64
CA ALA A 284 -17.39 20.48 -9.41
C ALA A 284 -16.16 20.31 -10.31
N GLN A 285 -15.66 19.07 -10.45
CA GLN A 285 -14.56 18.74 -11.37
C GLN A 285 -14.94 18.99 -12.84
N HIS A 286 -16.18 18.68 -13.22
CA HIS A 286 -16.69 18.96 -14.56
C HIS A 286 -16.58 20.46 -14.90
N HIS A 287 -16.89 21.33 -13.94
CA HIS A 287 -16.73 22.79 -14.06
C HIS A 287 -15.31 23.30 -13.74
N GLY A 288 -14.32 22.41 -13.67
CA GLY A 288 -12.91 22.77 -13.57
C GLY A 288 -12.38 22.99 -12.15
N LEU A 289 -13.19 22.74 -11.11
CA LEU A 289 -12.69 22.79 -9.73
C LEU A 289 -11.59 21.74 -9.54
N LYS A 290 -10.53 22.14 -8.85
CA LYS A 290 -9.41 21.24 -8.55
C LYS A 290 -9.82 20.30 -7.41
N THR A 291 -9.95 19.01 -7.70
CA THR A 291 -10.36 18.00 -6.73
C THR A 291 -9.35 16.85 -6.62
N ARG A 292 -9.61 15.95 -5.67
CA ARG A 292 -8.94 14.68 -5.46
C ARG A 292 -9.34 13.55 -6.42
N LEU A 293 -10.36 13.75 -7.26
CA LEU A 293 -10.73 12.75 -8.27
C LEU A 293 -9.71 12.76 -9.40
N LEU A 294 -9.19 11.58 -9.76
CA LEU A 294 -8.31 11.43 -10.91
C LEU A 294 -9.07 10.78 -12.06
N ASP A 295 -9.22 11.49 -13.18
CA ASP A 295 -9.95 10.98 -14.35
C ASP A 295 -9.23 9.78 -14.96
N ILE A 296 -9.97 8.71 -15.21
CA ILE A 296 -9.54 7.52 -15.94
C ILE A 296 -10.64 7.11 -16.90
N THR A 297 -10.33 6.29 -17.90
CA THR A 297 -11.31 5.81 -18.88
C THR A 297 -11.23 4.29 -19.03
N ARG A 298 -12.35 3.68 -19.38
CA ARG A 298 -12.36 2.26 -19.81
C ARG A 298 -12.03 2.08 -21.28
N ASN A 299 -11.99 3.16 -22.05
CA ASN A 299 -11.69 3.14 -23.47
C ASN A 299 -10.21 3.52 -23.71
N PRO A 300 -9.35 2.58 -24.11
CA PRO A 300 -7.93 2.87 -24.34
C PRO A 300 -7.73 3.91 -25.46
N LEU A 301 -8.66 4.02 -26.42
CA LEU A 301 -8.58 4.99 -27.51
C LEU A 301 -8.82 6.43 -27.03
N VAL A 302 -9.66 6.62 -26.01
CA VAL A 302 -9.85 7.93 -25.37
C VAL A 302 -8.57 8.34 -24.65
N ALA A 303 -7.88 7.40 -23.99
CA ALA A 303 -6.57 7.68 -23.41
C ALA A 303 -5.52 7.98 -24.51
N LEU A 304 -5.53 7.25 -25.61
CA LEU A 304 -4.62 7.51 -26.74
C LEU A 304 -4.84 8.91 -27.34
N TYR A 305 -6.10 9.33 -27.48
CA TYR A 305 -6.46 10.67 -27.91
C TYR A 305 -5.81 11.72 -27.02
N TRP A 306 -6.02 11.67 -25.70
CA TRP A 306 -5.44 12.63 -24.76
C TRP A 306 -3.90 12.58 -24.70
N ALA A 307 -3.30 11.41 -24.94
CA ALA A 307 -1.84 11.27 -25.04
C ALA A 307 -1.28 11.90 -26.33
N SER A 308 -2.10 11.98 -27.38
CA SER A 308 -1.71 12.51 -28.68
C SER A 308 -2.08 13.99 -28.85
N GLN A 309 -2.87 14.55 -27.94
CA GLN A 309 -3.22 15.97 -27.90
C GLN A 309 -2.06 16.86 -27.42
N ASP A 310 -2.05 18.10 -27.89
CA ASP A 310 -0.94 19.03 -27.81
C ASP A 310 -0.65 19.56 -26.40
N GLY A 311 0.59 19.36 -25.96
CA GLY A 311 1.31 20.26 -25.07
C GLY A 311 2.65 20.58 -25.71
N ASN A 312 2.66 21.43 -26.74
CA ASN A 312 3.76 21.64 -27.70
C ASN A 312 4.11 20.38 -28.51
N ASN A 313 4.01 20.47 -29.84
CA ASN A 313 4.37 19.46 -30.86
C ASN A 313 5.78 18.80 -30.73
N ALA A 314 6.59 19.19 -29.74
CA ALA A 314 7.94 18.68 -29.51
C ALA A 314 8.03 17.55 -28.46
N GLN A 315 6.99 17.24 -27.68
CA GLN A 315 7.08 16.24 -26.60
C GLN A 315 6.27 14.97 -26.85
N SER A 316 6.88 13.80 -26.56
CA SER A 316 6.17 12.52 -26.50
C SER A 316 5.08 12.54 -25.43
N GLY A 317 3.94 11.94 -25.74
CA GLY A 317 2.86 11.68 -24.81
C GLY A 317 3.00 10.31 -24.12
N ARG A 318 2.06 10.02 -23.22
CA ARG A 318 1.99 8.76 -22.47
C ARG A 318 0.58 8.23 -22.36
N VAL A 319 0.43 6.93 -22.57
CA VAL A 319 -0.78 6.19 -22.17
C VAL A 319 -0.44 5.36 -20.95
N HIS A 320 -1.16 5.62 -19.86
CA HIS A 320 -1.09 4.85 -18.64
C HIS A 320 -2.19 3.79 -18.68
N ALA A 321 -1.85 2.55 -18.34
CA ALA A 321 -2.79 1.45 -18.17
C ALA A 321 -2.72 0.93 -16.72
N PHE A 322 -3.87 0.80 -16.09
CA PHE A 322 -4.03 0.39 -14.69
C PHE A 322 -4.84 -0.90 -14.64
N THR A 323 -4.24 -1.93 -14.04
CA THR A 323 -4.88 -3.22 -13.82
C THR A 323 -5.48 -3.24 -12.42
N VAL A 324 -6.78 -2.98 -12.32
CA VAL A 324 -7.45 -2.79 -11.03
C VAL A 324 -8.16 -4.08 -10.58
N PRO A 325 -7.88 -4.62 -9.38
CA PRO A 325 -8.64 -5.73 -8.80
C PRO A 325 -10.14 -5.47 -8.83
N ARG A 326 -10.96 -6.48 -9.16
CA ARG A 326 -12.41 -6.33 -9.17
C ARG A 326 -12.98 -5.87 -7.83
N GLU A 327 -12.39 -6.27 -6.70
CA GLU A 327 -12.83 -5.82 -5.37
C GLU A 327 -12.62 -4.32 -5.11
N LEU A 328 -11.69 -3.68 -5.82
CA LEU A 328 -11.42 -2.24 -5.74
C LEU A 328 -12.21 -1.43 -6.77
N VAL A 329 -12.92 -2.09 -7.69
CA VAL A 329 -13.84 -1.46 -8.61
C VAL A 329 -15.21 -1.31 -7.93
N LYS A 330 -15.60 -0.08 -7.63
CA LYS A 330 -16.82 0.23 -6.88
C LYS A 330 -17.84 0.98 -7.74
N PRO A 331 -19.15 0.69 -7.61
CA PRO A 331 -20.18 1.58 -8.14
C PRO A 331 -20.23 2.89 -7.33
N PHE A 332 -20.77 3.95 -7.93
CA PHE A 332 -20.89 5.28 -7.33
C PHE A 332 -21.56 5.31 -5.94
N ASN A 333 -22.45 4.37 -5.65
CA ASN A 333 -23.20 4.29 -4.39
C ASN A 333 -22.61 3.29 -3.38
N SER A 334 -21.40 2.77 -3.58
CA SER A 334 -20.76 1.89 -2.60
C SER A 334 -20.45 2.65 -1.31
N ASP A 335 -20.56 1.98 -0.16
CA ASP A 335 -20.23 2.57 1.15
C ASP A 335 -18.79 3.10 1.20
N SER A 336 -17.82 2.38 0.63
CA SER A 336 -16.44 2.85 0.57
C SER A 336 -16.30 4.18 -0.17
N VAL A 337 -17.07 4.36 -1.24
CA VAL A 337 -17.05 5.57 -2.07
C VAL A 337 -17.77 6.72 -1.34
N THR A 338 -18.93 6.45 -0.75
CA THR A 338 -19.65 7.43 0.08
C THR A 338 -18.79 7.92 1.25
N VAL A 339 -18.07 7.01 1.92
CA VAL A 339 -17.16 7.36 3.02
C VAL A 339 -16.06 8.32 2.54
N ILE A 340 -15.36 7.99 1.46
CA ILE A 340 -14.26 8.85 0.97
C ILE A 340 -14.78 10.19 0.42
N ALA A 341 -15.91 10.18 -0.28
CA ALA A 341 -16.49 11.39 -0.84
C ALA A 341 -16.94 12.37 0.27
N ASN A 342 -17.51 11.85 1.38
CA ASN A 342 -17.86 12.69 2.53
C ASN A 342 -16.62 13.06 3.37
N PHE A 343 -15.63 12.17 3.51
CA PHE A 343 -14.34 12.49 4.14
C PHE A 343 -13.69 13.72 3.50
N ALA A 344 -13.72 13.83 2.17
CA ALA A 344 -13.16 14.97 1.43
C ALA A 344 -13.84 16.32 1.76
N LYS A 345 -15.08 16.28 2.26
CA LYS A 345 -15.86 17.47 2.64
C LYS A 345 -15.61 17.91 4.08
N LEU A 346 -14.90 17.10 4.87
CA LEU A 346 -14.51 17.47 6.23
C LEU A 346 -13.41 18.54 6.20
N PRO A 347 -13.35 19.44 7.20
CA PRO A 347 -12.21 20.32 7.39
C PRO A 347 -10.88 19.55 7.44
N ARG A 348 -9.78 20.21 7.08
CA ARG A 348 -8.47 19.55 7.03
C ARG A 348 -8.03 18.96 8.38
N ALA A 349 -8.36 19.62 9.49
CA ALA A 349 -8.07 19.12 10.83
C ALA A 349 -8.71 17.75 11.08
N ASP A 350 -10.01 17.61 10.76
CA ASP A 350 -10.75 16.35 10.87
C ASP A 350 -10.21 15.27 9.94
N GLN A 351 -9.85 15.64 8.71
CA GLN A 351 -9.24 14.70 7.78
C GLN A 351 -7.92 14.14 8.33
N ASN A 352 -7.09 15.01 8.91
CA ASN A 352 -5.81 14.63 9.50
C ASN A 352 -5.99 13.75 10.75
N GLU A 353 -6.99 14.06 11.58
CA GLU A 353 -7.36 13.24 12.72
C GLU A 353 -7.74 11.83 12.28
N LEU A 354 -8.69 11.70 11.35
CA LEU A 354 -9.15 10.40 10.83
C LEU A 354 -8.06 9.61 10.10
N LEU A 355 -7.13 10.29 9.42
CA LEU A 355 -5.97 9.65 8.80
C LEU A 355 -4.88 9.26 9.82
N GLY A 356 -4.89 9.86 11.02
CA GLY A 356 -4.03 9.49 12.13
C GLY A 356 -4.47 8.22 12.86
N TRP A 357 -5.71 7.76 12.63
CA TRP A 357 -6.26 6.58 13.29
C TRP A 357 -5.58 5.29 12.81
N THR A 358 -5.17 4.47 13.78
CA THR A 358 -4.60 3.14 13.57
C THR A 358 -5.63 2.06 13.88
N GLY A 359 -5.38 0.81 13.45
CA GLY A 359 -6.30 -0.31 13.70
C GLY A 359 -6.49 -0.70 15.17
N GLU A 360 -5.59 -0.27 16.06
CA GLU A 360 -5.66 -0.50 17.51
C GLU A 360 -6.67 0.43 18.19
N ASP A 361 -6.77 1.69 17.76
CA ASP A 361 -7.71 2.71 18.28
C ASP A 361 -9.20 2.29 18.10
N ILE A 362 -9.45 1.29 17.27
CA ILE A 362 -10.78 0.83 16.86
C ILE A 362 -11.14 -0.52 17.49
N LYS A 363 -10.14 -1.26 17.99
CA LYS A 363 -10.33 -2.55 18.67
C LYS A 363 -10.29 -2.41 20.20
N GLU A 364 -9.49 -1.51 20.74
CA GLU A 364 -9.43 -1.25 22.18
C GLU A 364 -10.31 -0.06 22.54
N ARG A 365 -11.59 -0.34 22.80
CA ARG A 365 -12.45 0.57 23.57
C ARG A 365 -12.24 0.31 25.06
N GLU A 366 -11.10 0.74 25.58
CA GLU A 366 -10.90 1.04 27.01
C GLU A 366 -10.61 2.56 27.11
N PRO A 367 -11.28 3.29 28.02
CA PRO A 367 -11.34 4.76 27.97
C PRO A 367 -10.08 5.40 28.57
N TYR A 368 -9.27 6.06 27.74
CA TYR A 368 -8.22 6.98 28.21
C TYR A 368 -8.78 8.42 28.25
N PRO A 369 -8.96 9.05 29.44
CA PRO A 369 -9.83 10.24 29.59
C PRO A 369 -9.29 11.55 29.01
N GLN A 370 -7.99 11.65 28.75
CA GLN A 370 -7.32 12.94 28.51
C GLN A 370 -7.22 13.36 27.04
N PHE A 371 -7.66 12.51 26.12
CA PHE A 371 -7.73 12.80 24.68
C PHE A 371 -9.14 12.58 24.07
N GLN A 372 -10.03 11.92 24.81
CA GLN A 372 -11.34 11.45 24.34
C GLN A 372 -12.25 12.54 23.74
N TYR A 373 -12.16 13.78 24.24
CA TYR A 373 -13.04 14.87 23.81
C TYR A 373 -12.77 15.42 22.40
N VAL A 374 -11.59 15.23 21.82
CA VAL A 374 -11.29 15.75 20.46
C VAL A 374 -11.56 14.69 19.38
N TYR A 375 -11.20 13.42 19.66
CA TYR A 375 -11.28 12.31 18.70
C TYR A 375 -12.71 11.82 18.38
N GLU A 376 -13.70 12.08 19.23
CA GLU A 376 -15.09 11.66 18.96
C GLU A 376 -15.76 12.54 17.88
N HIS A 377 -15.24 13.74 17.61
CA HIS A 377 -15.94 14.72 16.78
C HIS A 377 -15.76 14.54 15.28
N ALA A 378 -14.55 14.22 14.77
CA ALA A 378 -14.35 14.10 13.32
C ALA A 378 -15.12 12.91 12.73
N MET A 379 -15.09 11.76 13.40
CA MET A 379 -15.84 10.57 12.97
C MET A 379 -17.35 10.75 13.14
N SER A 380 -17.80 11.39 14.23
CA SER A 380 -19.21 11.74 14.38
C SER A 380 -19.68 12.68 13.26
N ARG A 381 -18.87 13.68 12.89
CA ARG A 381 -19.16 14.57 11.75
C ARG A 381 -19.20 13.80 10.44
N LEU A 382 -18.28 12.86 10.23
CA LEU A 382 -18.30 11.98 9.05
C LEU A 382 -19.58 11.15 9.00
N TYR A 383 -19.97 10.49 10.09
CA TYR A 383 -21.21 9.73 10.16
C TYR A 383 -22.44 10.60 9.92
N GLN A 384 -22.50 11.80 10.49
CA GLN A 384 -23.58 12.74 10.24
C GLN A 384 -23.67 13.14 8.76
N GLN A 385 -22.54 13.42 8.10
CA GLN A 385 -22.51 13.73 6.68
C GLN A 385 -22.97 12.53 5.83
N ILE A 386 -22.47 11.33 6.14
CA ILE A 386 -22.87 10.10 5.44
C ILE A 386 -24.36 9.83 5.64
N ARG A 387 -24.90 9.98 6.86
CA ARG A 387 -26.32 9.73 7.14
C ARG A 387 -27.27 10.71 6.49
N ARG A 388 -26.82 11.93 6.13
CA ARG A 388 -27.59 12.85 5.27
C ARG A 388 -27.80 12.30 3.87
N GLU A 389 -26.82 11.56 3.34
CA GLU A 389 -26.90 10.89 2.03
C GLU A 389 -27.54 9.50 2.13
N LYS A 390 -27.20 8.73 3.17
CA LYS A 390 -27.61 7.35 3.42
C LYS A 390 -28.15 7.19 4.85
N PRO A 391 -29.44 7.45 5.09
CA PRO A 391 -30.01 7.39 6.45
C PRO A 391 -29.83 6.05 7.15
N ALA A 392 -29.78 4.95 6.40
CA ALA A 392 -29.61 3.59 6.90
C ALA A 392 -28.14 3.16 7.07
N PHE A 393 -27.16 4.07 6.95
CA PHE A 393 -25.75 3.73 7.07
C PHE A 393 -25.40 3.28 8.49
N GLU A 394 -24.85 2.06 8.61
CA GLU A 394 -24.36 1.49 9.86
C GLU A 394 -23.08 2.22 10.29
N GLU A 395 -22.95 2.56 11.58
CA GLU A 395 -21.78 3.28 12.13
C GLU A 395 -20.55 2.38 12.27
N ARG A 396 -20.18 1.72 11.16
CA ARG A 396 -19.08 0.78 11.07
C ARG A 396 -18.34 1.03 9.76
N ILE A 397 -17.30 1.86 9.87
CA ILE A 397 -16.38 2.10 8.77
C ILE A 397 -15.15 1.22 8.96
N ASP A 398 -14.82 0.43 7.95
CA ASP A 398 -13.53 -0.25 7.87
C ASP A 398 -12.42 0.78 7.59
N PRO A 399 -11.46 0.99 8.50
CA PRO A 399 -10.42 2.02 8.37
C PRO A 399 -9.55 1.85 7.14
N ARG A 400 -9.45 0.61 6.62
CA ARG A 400 -8.72 0.31 5.38
C ARG A 400 -9.25 1.11 4.20
N VAL A 401 -10.48 1.60 4.25
CA VAL A 401 -11.07 2.47 3.23
C VAL A 401 -10.23 3.73 2.99
N PHE A 402 -9.65 4.34 4.03
CA PHE A 402 -8.89 5.58 3.90
C PHE A 402 -7.51 5.37 3.24
N TYR A 403 -7.03 4.13 3.24
CA TYR A 403 -5.72 3.75 2.67
C TYR A 403 -5.85 3.04 1.32
N ARG A 404 -7.06 3.02 0.75
CA ARG A 404 -7.33 2.37 -0.53
C ARG A 404 -7.56 3.40 -1.64
N VAL A 405 -7.20 3.01 -2.84
CA VAL A 405 -7.60 3.69 -4.08
C VAL A 405 -8.70 2.86 -4.73
N PHE A 406 -9.85 3.46 -4.95
CA PHE A 406 -10.98 2.79 -5.61
C PHE A 406 -11.16 3.31 -7.02
N ALA A 407 -11.36 2.41 -7.98
CA ALA A 407 -11.85 2.77 -9.31
C ALA A 407 -13.37 2.86 -9.23
N VAL A 408 -13.90 4.07 -9.36
CA VAL A 408 -15.32 4.35 -9.22
C VAL A 408 -15.96 4.44 -10.58
N LYS A 409 -17.04 3.68 -10.77
CA LYS A 409 -17.95 3.84 -11.92
C LYS A 409 -19.00 4.89 -11.57
N PRO A 410 -18.86 6.13 -12.10
CA PRO A 410 -19.80 7.20 -11.78
C PRO A 410 -21.17 6.94 -12.40
N ARG A 411 -22.17 7.67 -11.92
CA ARG A 411 -23.44 7.79 -12.61
C ARG A 411 -23.22 8.38 -14.00
N GLN A 412 -23.86 7.80 -15.00
CA GLN A 412 -23.78 8.24 -16.39
C GLN A 412 -24.69 9.46 -16.66
N SER A 413 -25.01 10.23 -15.61
CA SER A 413 -25.87 11.41 -15.66
C SER A 413 -25.17 12.62 -16.27
N PHE A 414 -23.83 12.59 -16.38
CA PHE A 414 -23.03 13.67 -16.94
C PHE A 414 -22.54 13.30 -18.35
N GLU A 415 -22.89 14.12 -19.35
CA GLU A 415 -22.65 13.82 -20.77
C GLU A 415 -21.17 13.60 -21.09
N ARG A 416 -20.27 14.42 -20.54
CA ARG A 416 -18.81 14.29 -20.71
C ARG A 416 -18.29 12.95 -20.21
N ILE A 417 -18.81 12.46 -19.08
CA ILE A 417 -18.38 11.17 -18.50
C ILE A 417 -18.85 10.02 -19.40
N ARG A 418 -20.08 10.11 -19.91
CA ARG A 418 -20.63 9.11 -20.83
C ARG A 418 -19.86 9.06 -22.14
N ALA A 419 -19.57 10.22 -22.72
CA ALA A 419 -18.77 10.37 -23.94
C ALA A 419 -17.38 9.74 -23.80
N GLN A 420 -16.72 9.93 -22.67
CA GLN A 420 -15.36 9.46 -22.44
C GLN A 420 -15.26 8.02 -21.92
N SER A 421 -16.40 7.32 -21.71
CA SER A 421 -16.43 6.08 -20.92
C SER A 421 -15.69 6.24 -19.58
N GLY A 422 -15.93 7.40 -18.96
CA GLY A 422 -15.17 7.93 -17.84
C GLY A 422 -15.41 7.19 -16.53
N ALA A 423 -14.36 7.10 -15.75
CA ALA A 423 -14.33 6.62 -14.39
C ALA A 423 -13.35 7.48 -13.59
N PHE A 424 -13.31 7.28 -12.27
CA PHE A 424 -12.42 8.06 -11.41
C PHE A 424 -11.64 7.14 -10.48
N PHE A 425 -10.39 7.46 -10.22
CA PHE A 425 -9.76 7.01 -8.98
C PHE A 425 -10.11 7.96 -7.84
N VAL A 426 -10.49 7.38 -6.71
CA VAL A 426 -10.88 8.09 -5.49
C VAL A 426 -10.14 7.50 -4.29
N SER A 427 -9.57 8.36 -3.44
CA SER A 427 -8.86 7.98 -2.22
C SER A 427 -8.94 9.08 -1.14
N ALA A 428 -8.64 8.75 0.12
CA ALA A 428 -8.59 9.74 1.19
C ALA A 428 -7.30 10.60 1.13
N PHE A 429 -6.27 10.10 0.45
CA PHE A 429 -4.97 10.75 0.22
C PHE A 429 -4.20 11.16 1.50
N HIS A 430 -3.28 10.31 1.97
CA HIS A 430 -2.39 10.51 3.12
C HIS A 430 -1.22 11.51 2.87
N GLU A 431 -0.60 12.09 3.90
CA GLU A 431 0.43 13.14 3.77
C GLU A 431 1.76 12.69 3.11
N ARG A 432 1.97 11.39 2.94
CA ARG A 432 3.23 10.80 2.42
C ARG A 432 3.20 10.45 0.92
N PHE A 433 2.29 11.03 0.14
CA PHE A 433 2.38 10.96 -1.33
C PHE A 433 3.50 11.89 -1.81
N GLU A 434 4.75 11.40 -1.83
CA GLU A 434 5.85 12.09 -2.49
C GLU A 434 5.74 11.99 -4.02
N ARG A 435 6.56 12.76 -4.75
CA ARG A 435 6.41 13.06 -6.19
C ARG A 435 6.14 11.82 -7.05
N ASN A 436 5.17 11.92 -7.97
CA ASN A 436 4.77 10.89 -8.94
C ASN A 436 4.23 9.55 -8.36
N GLU A 437 3.98 9.47 -7.04
CA GLU A 437 3.63 8.22 -6.36
C GLU A 437 2.14 8.00 -6.05
N ILE A 438 1.19 8.52 -6.82
CA ILE A 438 -0.19 7.99 -6.62
C ILE A 438 -0.30 6.54 -7.02
N LEU A 439 0.58 6.13 -7.92
CA LEU A 439 0.66 4.80 -8.46
C LEU A 439 2.06 4.19 -8.31
N ALA A 440 3.06 4.96 -7.88
CA ALA A 440 4.33 4.36 -7.48
C ALA A 440 4.06 3.62 -6.18
N VAL A 441 3.89 2.32 -6.39
CA VAL A 441 3.95 1.20 -5.47
C VAL A 441 4.81 1.51 -4.24
N ASN A 442 4.19 2.13 -3.24
CA ASN A 442 4.60 2.00 -1.85
C ASN A 442 3.55 1.15 -1.14
N SER A 443 3.65 -0.16 -1.40
CA SER A 443 3.27 -1.32 -0.54
C SER A 443 1.90 -1.39 0.15
N ARG A 444 0.95 -0.47 -0.07
CA ARG A 444 -0.31 -0.42 0.71
C ARG A 444 -1.61 -0.67 -0.05
N THR A 445 -1.63 -0.55 -1.38
CA THR A 445 -2.77 -1.00 -2.21
C THR A 445 -2.30 -1.36 -3.61
N PRO A 446 -2.18 -2.65 -3.97
CA PRO A 446 -1.75 -3.01 -5.31
C PRO A 446 -2.92 -2.77 -6.28
N ILE A 447 -2.76 -1.76 -7.15
CA ILE A 447 -3.16 -1.95 -8.53
C ILE A 447 -2.26 -3.09 -9.02
N TYR A 448 -2.84 -4.21 -9.48
CA TYR A 448 -2.09 -5.41 -9.87
C TYR A 448 -1.01 -5.13 -10.92
N GLY A 449 -1.10 -4.00 -11.63
CA GLY A 449 -0.04 -3.49 -12.48
C GLY A 449 -0.34 -2.06 -12.97
N HIS A 450 0.71 -1.23 -13.03
CA HIS A 450 0.70 0.05 -13.73
C HIS A 450 1.68 -0.05 -14.89
N HIS A 451 1.14 -0.01 -16.11
CA HIS A 451 1.92 -0.07 -17.34
C HIS A 451 1.91 1.30 -18.03
N ILE A 452 3.02 1.69 -18.65
CA ILE A 452 3.16 2.99 -19.33
C ILE A 452 3.66 2.75 -20.74
N TRP A 453 2.88 3.18 -21.71
CA TRP A 453 3.29 3.23 -23.10
C TRP A 453 3.64 4.64 -23.52
N GLU A 454 4.71 4.79 -24.30
CA GLU A 454 5.10 6.07 -24.89
C GLU A 454 4.37 6.28 -26.22
N VAL A 455 3.86 7.49 -26.43
CA VAL A 455 3.32 7.94 -27.72
C VAL A 455 4.34 8.93 -28.30
N PRO A 456 5.19 8.50 -29.24
CA PRO A 456 6.22 9.38 -29.81
C PRO A 456 5.60 10.59 -30.48
N SER A 457 6.23 11.77 -30.35
CA SER A 457 5.71 13.01 -30.91
C SER A 457 5.47 12.92 -32.42
N GLN A 458 6.35 12.24 -33.16
CA GLN A 458 6.24 12.07 -34.61
C GLN A 458 5.04 11.22 -35.06
N ASN A 459 4.41 10.46 -34.15
CA ASN A 459 3.26 9.60 -34.48
C ASN A 459 1.92 10.21 -34.06
N LYS A 460 1.92 11.35 -33.34
CA LYS A 460 0.70 11.93 -32.77
C LYS A 460 -0.32 12.34 -33.84
N ASP A 461 0.11 13.02 -34.90
CA ASP A 461 -0.78 13.49 -35.97
C ASP A 461 -1.44 12.35 -36.74
N ASP A 462 -0.67 11.29 -37.04
CA ASP A 462 -1.19 10.08 -37.68
C ASP A 462 -2.21 9.38 -36.77
N ILE A 463 -1.90 9.24 -35.48
CA ILE A 463 -2.80 8.66 -34.48
C ILE A 463 -4.10 9.47 -34.35
N LEU A 464 -4.02 10.80 -34.30
CA LEU A 464 -5.20 11.67 -34.25
C LEU A 464 -6.06 11.52 -35.51
N SER A 465 -5.42 11.36 -36.68
CA SER A 465 -6.11 11.12 -37.94
C SER A 465 -6.83 9.76 -37.94
N GLU A 466 -6.18 8.70 -37.46
CA GLU A 466 -6.80 7.37 -37.28
C GLU A 466 -7.99 7.42 -36.30
N LEU A 467 -7.86 8.14 -35.18
CA LEU A 467 -8.91 8.29 -34.17
C LEU A 467 -10.11 9.08 -34.70
N ASN A 468 -9.87 10.08 -35.56
CA ASN A 468 -10.92 10.84 -36.22
C ASN A 468 -11.79 9.94 -37.13
N LEU A 469 -11.20 8.97 -37.83
CA LEU A 469 -11.95 7.98 -38.63
C LEU A 469 -12.90 7.13 -37.77
N LEU A 470 -12.59 6.95 -36.49
CA LEU A 470 -13.43 6.25 -35.51
C LEU A 470 -14.37 7.19 -34.75
N ASN A 471 -14.47 8.46 -35.18
CA ASN A 471 -15.27 9.50 -34.54
C ASN A 471 -14.86 9.79 -33.08
N ILE A 472 -13.57 9.59 -32.77
CA ILE A 472 -12.98 9.96 -31.48
C ILE A 472 -12.28 11.31 -31.67
N THR A 473 -13.03 12.39 -31.44
CA THR A 473 -12.61 13.77 -31.66
C THR A 473 -12.83 14.60 -30.40
N ARG A 474 -12.38 15.86 -30.40
CA ARG A 474 -12.62 16.76 -29.28
C ARG A 474 -14.10 16.96 -29.04
N GLU A 475 -14.88 17.16 -30.11
CA GLU A 475 -16.31 17.41 -30.07
C GLU A 475 -17.09 16.22 -29.49
N THR A 476 -16.71 14.99 -29.87
CA THR A 476 -17.38 13.80 -29.35
C THR A 476 -17.00 13.49 -27.91
N LEU A 477 -15.80 13.89 -27.45
CA LEU A 477 -15.32 13.67 -26.09
C LEU A 477 -15.65 14.82 -25.12
N MET A 478 -15.92 16.03 -25.63
CA MET A 478 -16.25 17.24 -24.87
C MET A 478 -17.54 17.86 -25.44
N PRO A 479 -18.72 17.27 -25.15
CA PRO A 479 -19.97 17.63 -25.80
C PRO A 479 -20.61 18.95 -25.30
N SER A 480 -19.97 19.65 -24.36
CA SER A 480 -20.52 20.93 -23.89
C SER A 480 -20.48 21.96 -25.02
N LEU A 481 -21.53 22.78 -25.14
CA LEU A 481 -21.69 23.69 -26.28
C LEU A 481 -20.49 24.66 -26.42
N ASP A 482 -19.98 25.17 -25.29
CA ASP A 482 -18.86 26.11 -25.26
C ASP A 482 -17.54 25.44 -25.68
N GLU A 483 -17.32 24.18 -25.28
CA GLU A 483 -16.12 23.42 -25.64
C GLU A 483 -16.18 22.92 -27.09
N ALA A 484 -17.37 22.51 -27.56
CA ALA A 484 -17.61 22.12 -28.94
C ALA A 484 -17.44 23.31 -29.89
N ALA A 485 -17.94 24.49 -29.52
CA ALA A 485 -17.73 25.72 -30.28
C ALA A 485 -16.24 26.12 -30.33
N SER A 486 -15.51 26.00 -29.21
CA SER A 486 -14.07 26.22 -29.18
C SER A 486 -13.31 25.25 -30.10
N ALA A 487 -13.69 23.97 -30.12
CA ALA A 487 -13.05 22.95 -30.96
C ALA A 487 -13.29 23.20 -32.46
N VAL A 488 -14.52 23.57 -32.85
CA VAL A 488 -14.87 23.95 -34.22
C VAL A 488 -14.06 25.16 -34.68
N ASN A 489 -13.90 26.17 -33.82
CA ASN A 489 -13.10 27.36 -34.14
C ASN A 489 -11.62 27.02 -34.35
N GLU A 490 -11.01 26.23 -33.45
CA GLU A 490 -9.61 25.77 -33.60
C GLU A 490 -9.40 24.96 -34.89
N GLY A 491 -10.38 24.09 -35.25
CA GLY A 491 -10.35 23.34 -36.50
C GLY A 491 -10.41 24.24 -37.74
N ALA A 492 -11.25 25.27 -37.72
CA ALA A 492 -11.34 26.26 -38.79
C ALA A 492 -10.05 27.10 -38.93
N GLU A 493 -9.42 27.48 -37.82
CA GLU A 493 -8.16 28.22 -37.80
C GLU A 493 -6.99 27.40 -38.36
N ARG A 494 -6.90 26.10 -38.03
CA ARG A 494 -5.88 25.20 -38.60
C ARG A 494 -6.00 25.06 -40.12
N LEU A 495 -7.23 25.04 -40.65
CA LEU A 495 -7.48 25.00 -42.10
C LEU A 495 -7.13 26.31 -42.82
N LEU A 496 -7.15 27.45 -42.11
CA LEU A 496 -6.74 28.74 -42.65
C LEU A 496 -5.21 28.90 -42.71
N ILE A 497 -4.46 28.21 -41.84
CA ILE A 497 -2.98 28.24 -41.82
C ILE A 497 -2.36 27.29 -42.87
N GLN A 498 -3.12 26.29 -43.35
CA GLN A 498 -2.69 25.35 -44.38
C GLN A 498 -2.98 25.79 -45.83
N LYS A 499 -3.65 26.94 -46.02
CA LYS A 499 -3.83 27.61 -47.31
C LYS A 499 -2.90 28.80 -47.43
#